data_AF-A0A8T3XD13-F1
#
_entry.id   AF-A0A8T3XD13-F1
#
_cell.length_a   1.000
_cell.length_b   1.000
_cell.length_c   1.000
_cell.angle_alpha   90.00
_cell.angle_beta   90.00
_cell.angle_gamma   90.00
#
_symmetry.space_group_name_H-M   'P 1'
#
loop_
_entity.id
_entity.type
_entity.pdbx_description
1 polymer ?
#
loop_
_entity_poly.entity_id
_entity_poly.type
_entity_poly.pdbx_seq_one_letter_code
_entity_poly.pdbx_strand_id
1 'polypeptide(L)'
;MQWEKLVEREGDFLKNHLLYENFEANFPKIFQTNHANFLTVRKGNTFIHYWDNDDKLALSRFIKEQLDKNPDFMKNNVEIGKKHFRNLIAFCEGLGDLQNKSNEELGKLVQEYFRLYKEPYPHFNLTVFSDELEKEGNTEIINLMADWRLFARDHFNKTHKLVNPLFEKIAKRLSLSVDEVKFLKPQEIVDYLSIKAKIRNRHNCYFMFNEGKFELKENESYVIEEFFSNEVKGRGTFSAKYSGGQW
;
A
#
# COMPACT_ATOMS: atom_id res chain seq x y z
N MET A 1 8.22 -20.50 4.53
CA MET A 1 8.05 -19.06 4.28
C MET A 1 9.40 -18.40 4.49
N GLN A 2 10.00 -17.90 3.42
CA GLN A 2 11.27 -17.17 3.48
C GLN A 2 10.99 -15.70 3.23
N TRP A 3 11.06 -14.88 4.29
CA TRP A 3 10.83 -13.45 4.19
C TRP A 3 12.05 -12.75 3.56
N GLU A 4 11.85 -12.05 2.45
CA GLU A 4 12.87 -11.18 1.87
C GLU A 4 12.54 -9.71 2.17
N LYS A 5 13.51 -8.98 2.74
CA LYS A 5 13.36 -7.54 3.00
C LYS A 5 13.24 -6.78 1.68
N LEU A 6 12.10 -6.15 1.47
CA LEU A 6 11.83 -5.31 0.31
C LEU A 6 12.38 -3.90 0.49
N VAL A 7 11.91 -3.22 1.53
CA VAL A 7 12.22 -1.80 1.77
C VAL A 7 11.95 -1.44 3.23
N GLU A 8 12.70 -0.46 3.70
CA GLU A 8 12.51 0.19 4.99
C GLU A 8 12.26 1.68 4.76
N ARG A 9 11.17 2.21 5.34
CA ARG A 9 10.77 3.60 5.15
C ARG A 9 9.87 4.09 6.28
N GLU A 10 9.79 5.40 6.44
CA GLU A 10 8.74 6.02 7.23
C GLU A 10 7.38 5.88 6.51
N GLY A 11 6.32 5.78 7.30
CA GLY A 11 4.97 5.62 6.78
C GLY A 11 3.90 5.87 7.83
N ASP A 12 2.66 5.77 7.39
CA ASP A 12 1.50 5.93 8.27
C ASP A 12 0.91 4.55 8.60
N PHE A 13 0.53 4.33 9.87
CA PHE A 13 -0.13 3.10 10.30
C PHE A 13 -1.42 2.87 9.50
N LEU A 14 -2.23 3.91 9.35
CA LEU A 14 -3.50 3.88 8.62
C LEU A 14 -3.33 3.44 7.15
N LYS A 15 -2.30 3.93 6.44
CA LYS A 15 -2.03 3.53 5.05
C LYS A 15 -1.76 2.03 4.95
N ASN A 16 -0.92 1.51 5.86
CA ASN A 16 -0.62 0.09 5.93
C ASN A 16 -1.86 -0.72 6.29
N HIS A 17 -2.65 -0.28 7.28
CA HIS A 17 -3.88 -0.99 7.64
C HIS A 17 -4.85 -1.12 6.44
N LEU A 18 -5.08 -0.03 5.71
CA LEU A 18 -5.95 -0.02 4.53
C LEU A 18 -5.39 -0.88 3.38
N LEU A 19 -4.06 -0.95 3.23
CA LEU A 19 -3.40 -1.83 2.27
C LEU A 19 -3.66 -3.32 2.59
N TYR A 20 -3.57 -3.71 3.85
CA TYR A 20 -3.79 -5.09 4.26
C TYR A 20 -5.27 -5.51 4.20
N GLU A 21 -6.19 -4.62 4.61
CA GLU A 21 -7.62 -4.84 4.36
C GLU A 21 -7.93 -5.02 2.87
N ASN A 22 -7.20 -4.32 2.00
CA ASN A 22 -7.33 -4.47 0.56
C ASN A 22 -6.88 -5.85 0.07
N PHE A 23 -5.77 -6.37 0.57
CA PHE A 23 -5.26 -7.70 0.20
C PHE A 23 -6.24 -8.81 0.55
N GLU A 24 -6.90 -8.72 1.71
CA GLU A 24 -7.88 -9.70 2.15
C GLU A 24 -9.21 -9.59 1.39
N ALA A 25 -9.73 -8.38 1.19
CA ALA A 25 -11.10 -8.23 0.69
C ALA A 25 -11.18 -7.96 -0.82
N ASN A 26 -10.41 -7.00 -1.33
CA ASN A 26 -10.62 -6.45 -2.68
C ASN A 26 -9.77 -7.15 -3.73
N PHE A 27 -8.52 -7.46 -3.42
CA PHE A 27 -7.59 -8.10 -4.35
C PHE A 27 -8.13 -9.44 -4.89
N PRO A 28 -8.51 -10.42 -4.03
CA PRO A 28 -9.06 -11.69 -4.51
C PRO A 28 -10.40 -11.54 -5.22
N LYS A 29 -11.23 -10.56 -4.80
CA LYS A 29 -12.50 -10.29 -5.49
C LYS A 29 -12.30 -9.83 -6.94
N ILE A 30 -11.27 -9.03 -7.20
CA ILE A 30 -11.03 -8.45 -8.53
C ILE A 30 -10.27 -9.42 -9.43
N PHE A 31 -9.18 -10.02 -8.92
CA PHE A 31 -8.28 -10.84 -9.74
C PHE A 31 -8.53 -12.34 -9.62
N GLN A 32 -9.45 -12.76 -8.75
CA GLN A 32 -9.76 -14.17 -8.50
C GLN A 32 -8.54 -14.99 -8.08
N THR A 33 -7.58 -14.32 -7.42
CA THR A 33 -6.36 -14.90 -6.86
C THR A 33 -5.94 -14.14 -5.60
N ASN A 34 -5.20 -14.79 -4.71
CA ASN A 34 -4.71 -14.15 -3.50
C ASN A 34 -3.52 -13.22 -3.81
N HIS A 35 -3.36 -12.19 -2.99
CA HIS A 35 -2.12 -11.43 -2.98
C HIS A 35 -0.97 -12.30 -2.45
N ALA A 36 0.29 -11.97 -2.77
CA ALA A 36 1.43 -12.64 -2.17
C ALA A 36 1.50 -12.38 -0.66
N ASN A 37 1.98 -13.37 0.10
CA ASN A 37 2.21 -13.19 1.54
C ASN A 37 3.10 -11.96 1.79
N PHE A 38 2.67 -11.11 2.73
CA PHE A 38 3.31 -9.82 2.99
C PHE A 38 3.39 -9.54 4.49
N LEU A 39 4.58 -9.20 4.96
CA LEU A 39 4.83 -8.82 6.35
C LEU A 39 5.32 -7.39 6.39
N THR A 40 4.73 -6.60 7.29
CA THR A 40 5.18 -5.25 7.58
C THR A 40 5.40 -5.14 9.08
N VAL A 41 6.66 -5.01 9.49
CA VAL A 41 7.05 -4.80 10.89
C VAL A 41 7.24 -3.31 11.13
N ARG A 42 6.64 -2.79 12.20
CA ARG A 42 6.74 -1.39 12.61
C ARG A 42 7.59 -1.26 13.88
N LYS A 43 8.57 -0.34 13.83
CA LYS A 43 9.40 0.04 14.98
C LYS A 43 9.49 1.56 15.05
N GLY A 44 8.81 2.18 16.04
CA GLY A 44 8.65 3.63 16.03
C GLY A 44 7.89 4.06 14.77
N ASN A 45 8.35 5.07 14.02
CA ASN A 45 7.68 5.50 12.77
C ASN A 45 8.15 4.78 11.51
N THR A 46 9.09 3.84 11.66
CA THR A 46 9.68 3.10 10.55
C THR A 46 8.93 1.80 10.31
N PHE A 47 8.66 1.52 9.05
CA PHE A 47 8.04 0.29 8.57
C PHE A 47 9.05 -0.46 7.70
N ILE A 48 9.22 -1.74 7.99
CA ILE A 48 10.03 -2.66 7.21
C ILE A 48 9.10 -3.66 6.55
N HIS A 49 9.13 -3.71 5.24
CA HIS A 49 8.28 -4.57 4.43
C HIS A 49 9.05 -5.80 3.94
N TYR A 50 8.39 -6.95 3.96
CA TYR A 50 8.93 -8.24 3.52
C TYR A 50 7.91 -8.99 2.67
N TRP A 51 8.36 -9.69 1.63
CA TRP A 51 7.54 -10.61 0.83
C TRP A 51 8.00 -12.05 0.99
N ASP A 52 7.08 -12.97 0.71
CA ASP A 52 7.43 -14.36 0.35
C ASP A 52 7.75 -14.44 -1.15
N ASN A 53 8.92 -14.98 -1.48
CA ASN A 53 9.42 -15.05 -2.86
C ASN A 53 8.66 -16.04 -3.75
N ASP A 54 8.17 -17.14 -3.19
CA ASP A 54 7.49 -18.18 -3.98
C ASP A 54 6.14 -17.64 -4.47
N ASP A 55 5.41 -16.96 -3.58
CA ASP A 55 4.14 -16.32 -3.92
C ASP A 55 4.32 -15.14 -4.89
N LYS A 56 5.42 -14.40 -4.76
CA LYS A 56 5.77 -13.31 -5.69
C LYS A 56 5.90 -13.86 -7.11
N LEU A 57 6.59 -15.00 -7.28
CA LEU A 57 6.71 -15.66 -8.58
C LEU A 57 5.36 -16.17 -9.10
N ALA A 58 4.51 -16.72 -8.23
CA ALA A 58 3.18 -17.16 -8.61
C ALA A 58 2.32 -16.02 -9.18
N LEU A 59 2.33 -14.83 -8.54
CA LEU A 59 1.62 -13.66 -9.06
C LEU A 59 2.22 -13.11 -10.36
N SER A 60 3.54 -13.15 -10.52
CA SER A 60 4.16 -12.72 -11.77
C SER A 60 3.76 -13.64 -12.94
N ARG A 61 3.70 -14.96 -12.72
CA ARG A 61 3.18 -15.92 -13.71
C ARG A 61 1.71 -15.67 -14.02
N PHE A 62 0.89 -15.40 -13.01
CA PHE A 62 -0.52 -15.04 -13.23
C PHE A 62 -0.67 -13.83 -14.15
N ILE A 63 0.11 -12.76 -13.95
CA ILE A 63 0.06 -11.56 -14.81
C ILE A 63 0.42 -11.93 -16.25
N LYS A 64 1.46 -12.74 -16.45
CA LYS A 64 1.84 -13.23 -17.76
C LYS A 64 0.70 -14.02 -18.42
N GLU A 65 0.10 -14.97 -17.71
CA GLU A 65 -1.03 -15.75 -18.24
C GLU A 65 -2.23 -14.87 -18.64
N GLN A 66 -2.49 -13.78 -17.90
CA GLN A 66 -3.53 -12.82 -18.25
C GLN A 66 -3.17 -12.01 -19.50
N LEU A 67 -1.90 -11.63 -19.67
CA LEU A 67 -1.40 -10.93 -20.85
C LEU A 67 -1.41 -11.81 -22.11
N ASP A 68 -1.03 -13.09 -21.97
CA ASP A 68 -1.08 -14.06 -23.08
C ASP A 68 -2.52 -14.27 -23.58
N LYS A 69 -3.50 -14.21 -22.67
CA LYS A 69 -4.94 -14.28 -23.00
C LYS A 69 -5.50 -12.95 -23.52
N ASN A 70 -5.01 -11.83 -23.00
CA ASN A 70 -5.46 -10.49 -23.33
C ASN A 70 -4.28 -9.50 -23.28
N PRO A 71 -3.68 -9.13 -24.43
CA PRO A 71 -2.55 -8.22 -24.48
C PRO A 71 -2.81 -6.84 -23.84
N ASP A 72 -4.08 -6.42 -23.77
CA ASP A 72 -4.49 -5.16 -23.15
C ASP A 72 -4.78 -5.28 -21.64
N PHE A 73 -4.58 -6.45 -21.02
CA PHE A 73 -4.89 -6.70 -19.61
C PHE A 73 -4.30 -5.61 -18.69
N MET A 74 -3.00 -5.32 -18.83
CA MET A 74 -2.34 -4.31 -17.99
C MET A 74 -2.76 -2.89 -18.32
N LYS A 75 -3.05 -2.58 -19.59
CA LYS A 75 -3.58 -1.26 -20.01
C LYS A 75 -4.96 -1.03 -19.38
N ASN A 76 -5.85 -2.02 -19.45
CA ASN A 76 -7.17 -1.99 -18.82
C ASN A 76 -7.08 -1.85 -17.29
N ASN A 77 -6.18 -2.62 -16.65
CA ASN A 77 -5.94 -2.53 -15.21
C ASN A 77 -5.53 -1.11 -14.77
N VAL A 78 -4.63 -0.47 -15.53
CA VAL A 78 -4.19 0.91 -15.27
C VAL A 78 -5.34 1.90 -15.43
N GLU A 79 -6.15 1.80 -16.48
CA GLU A 79 -7.26 2.72 -16.70
C GLU A 79 -8.36 2.61 -15.63
N ILE A 80 -8.65 1.39 -15.15
CA ILE A 80 -9.54 1.17 -14.01
C ILE A 80 -8.95 1.81 -12.75
N GLY A 81 -7.66 1.59 -12.48
CA GLY A 81 -6.96 2.22 -11.36
C GLY A 81 -7.02 3.76 -11.41
N LYS A 82 -6.78 4.37 -12.58
CA LYS A 82 -6.90 5.82 -12.78
C LYS A 82 -8.32 6.32 -12.54
N LYS A 83 -9.34 5.56 -12.93
CA LYS A 83 -10.75 5.88 -12.63
C LYS A 83 -11.01 5.92 -11.12
N HIS A 84 -10.51 4.95 -10.37
CA HIS A 84 -10.63 4.94 -8.91
C HIS A 84 -9.95 6.16 -8.26
N PHE A 85 -8.76 6.56 -8.71
CA PHE A 85 -8.13 7.80 -8.24
C PHE A 85 -8.93 9.05 -8.58
N ARG A 86 -9.51 9.14 -9.78
CA ARG A 86 -10.38 10.28 -10.15
C ARG A 86 -11.56 10.39 -9.20
N ASN A 87 -12.22 9.28 -8.88
CA ASN A 87 -13.34 9.26 -7.93
C ASN A 87 -12.91 9.68 -6.52
N LEU A 88 -11.78 9.15 -6.04
CA LEU A 88 -11.23 9.48 -4.72
C LEU A 88 -10.84 10.97 -4.63
N ILE A 89 -10.20 11.51 -5.66
CA ILE A 89 -9.83 12.94 -5.71
C ILE A 89 -11.08 13.81 -5.74
N ALA A 90 -12.06 13.49 -6.59
CA ALA A 90 -13.31 14.24 -6.66
C ALA A 90 -14.04 14.24 -5.31
N PHE A 91 -14.05 13.11 -4.60
CA PHE A 91 -14.57 13.04 -3.24
C PHE A 91 -13.82 13.98 -2.29
N CYS A 92 -12.48 13.94 -2.28
CA CYS A 92 -11.68 14.78 -1.39
C CYS A 92 -11.85 16.29 -1.70
N GLU A 93 -11.89 16.66 -2.98
CA GLU A 93 -12.12 18.05 -3.43
C GLU A 93 -13.55 18.51 -3.12
N GLY A 94 -14.51 17.56 -3.05
CA GLY A 94 -15.92 17.81 -2.74
C GLY A 94 -16.30 17.82 -1.25
N LEU A 95 -15.34 17.75 -0.31
CA LEU A 95 -15.64 17.66 1.14
C LEU A 95 -16.42 18.87 1.71
N GLY A 96 -16.39 20.02 1.03
CA GLY A 96 -17.17 21.21 1.38
C GLY A 96 -16.80 21.81 2.76
N ASP A 97 -17.74 22.55 3.36
CA ASP A 97 -17.56 23.07 4.72
C ASP A 97 -17.76 21.95 5.77
N LEU A 98 -16.72 21.72 6.56
CA LEU A 98 -16.67 20.72 7.61
C LEU A 98 -16.93 21.29 9.01
N GLN A 99 -17.01 22.61 9.17
CA GLN A 99 -17.09 23.25 10.48
C GLN A 99 -18.37 22.89 11.23
N ASN A 100 -19.49 22.82 10.51
CA ASN A 100 -20.83 22.64 11.09
C ASN A 100 -21.34 21.20 11.05
N LYS A 101 -20.55 20.25 10.52
CA LYS A 101 -20.96 18.84 10.43
C LYS A 101 -21.02 18.16 11.80
N SER A 102 -22.02 17.34 12.05
CA SER A 102 -22.10 16.49 13.25
C SER A 102 -20.99 15.41 13.27
N ASN A 103 -20.81 14.75 14.42
CA ASN A 103 -19.84 13.65 14.54
C ASN A 103 -20.19 12.48 13.62
N GLU A 104 -21.48 12.19 13.47
CA GLU A 104 -21.97 11.13 12.59
C GLU A 104 -21.65 11.45 11.12
N GLU A 105 -21.86 12.70 10.69
CA GLU A 105 -21.52 13.12 9.34
C GLU A 105 -20.02 13.05 9.06
N LEU A 106 -19.19 13.52 10.00
CA LEU A 106 -17.73 13.40 9.86
C LEU A 106 -17.30 11.92 9.81
N GLY A 107 -17.92 11.06 10.62
CA GLY A 107 -17.70 9.63 10.61
C GLY A 107 -18.03 9.01 9.24
N LYS A 108 -19.20 9.34 8.67
CA LYS A 108 -19.60 8.87 7.33
C LYS A 108 -18.61 9.32 6.25
N LEU A 109 -18.16 10.57 6.28
CA LEU A 109 -17.17 11.08 5.33
C LEU A 109 -15.84 10.33 5.45
N VAL A 110 -15.38 10.05 6.67
CA VAL A 110 -14.11 9.34 6.86
C VAL A 110 -14.22 7.88 6.41
N GLN A 111 -15.36 7.21 6.66
CA GLN A 111 -15.58 5.84 6.18
C GLN A 111 -15.62 5.79 4.65
N GLU A 112 -16.29 6.76 4.03
CA GLU A 112 -16.34 6.85 2.57
C GLU A 112 -14.96 7.12 1.98
N TYR A 113 -14.16 7.99 2.62
CA TYR A 113 -12.76 8.18 2.25
C TYR A 113 -11.99 6.86 2.29
N PHE A 114 -12.08 6.09 3.37
CA PHE A 114 -11.36 4.81 3.49
C PHE A 114 -11.83 3.77 2.48
N ARG A 115 -13.13 3.71 2.22
CA ARG A 115 -13.71 2.84 1.19
C ARG A 115 -13.09 3.17 -0.17
N LEU A 116 -13.12 4.44 -0.59
CA LEU A 116 -12.57 4.92 -1.86
C LEU A 116 -11.04 4.78 -1.92
N TYR A 117 -10.34 5.05 -0.82
CA TYR A 117 -8.87 4.97 -0.74
C TYR A 117 -8.36 3.55 -0.97
N LYS A 118 -9.17 2.53 -0.65
CA LYS A 118 -8.82 1.13 -0.89
C LYS A 118 -9.02 0.67 -2.33
N GLU A 119 -9.81 1.37 -3.15
CA GLU A 119 -10.14 0.90 -4.50
C GLU A 119 -8.95 0.89 -5.48
N PRO A 120 -8.00 1.85 -5.46
CA PRO A 120 -6.86 1.81 -6.37
C PRO A 120 -5.81 0.74 -6.01
N TYR A 121 -5.78 0.27 -4.76
CA TYR A 121 -4.72 -0.63 -4.27
C TYR A 121 -4.58 -1.93 -5.06
N PRO A 122 -5.63 -2.66 -5.47
CA PRO A 122 -5.45 -3.93 -6.19
C PRO A 122 -4.72 -3.70 -7.52
N HIS A 123 -5.17 -2.67 -8.25
CA HIS A 123 -4.60 -2.28 -9.54
C HIS A 123 -3.17 -1.76 -9.42
N PHE A 124 -2.85 -1.07 -8.32
CA PHE A 124 -1.49 -0.65 -7.99
C PHE A 124 -0.59 -1.83 -7.60
N ASN A 125 -1.00 -2.68 -6.65
CA ASN A 125 -0.14 -3.72 -6.09
C ASN A 125 0.16 -4.83 -7.09
N LEU A 126 -0.76 -5.14 -8.01
CA LEU A 126 -0.48 -6.09 -9.10
C LEU A 126 0.78 -5.69 -9.89
N THR A 127 1.04 -4.39 -10.02
CA THR A 127 2.16 -3.90 -10.83
C THR A 127 3.51 -4.11 -10.21
N VAL A 128 3.63 -4.64 -9.00
CA VAL A 128 4.93 -4.90 -8.39
C VAL A 128 5.52 -6.27 -8.75
N PHE A 129 4.73 -7.13 -9.39
CA PHE A 129 5.10 -8.52 -9.72
C PHE A 129 5.53 -8.67 -11.20
N SER A 130 6.67 -8.09 -11.59
CA SER A 130 7.14 -8.04 -13.00
C SER A 130 8.19 -9.08 -13.39
N ASP A 131 8.65 -9.92 -12.47
CA ASP A 131 9.82 -10.80 -12.66
C ASP A 131 9.76 -11.71 -13.90
N GLU A 132 8.62 -12.34 -14.17
CA GLU A 132 8.45 -13.20 -15.34
C GLU A 132 8.41 -12.40 -16.65
N LEU A 133 7.88 -11.18 -16.61
CA LEU A 133 7.84 -10.28 -17.77
C LEU A 133 9.24 -9.75 -18.11
N GLU A 134 10.07 -9.50 -17.09
CA GLU A 134 11.45 -9.05 -17.23
C GLU A 134 12.32 -10.09 -17.94
N LYS A 135 12.13 -11.39 -17.63
CA LYS A 135 12.84 -12.49 -18.28
C LYS A 135 12.58 -12.58 -19.79
N GLU A 136 11.39 -12.17 -20.22
CA GLU A 136 10.96 -12.23 -21.63
C GLU A 136 11.20 -10.94 -22.40
N GLY A 137 11.71 -9.89 -21.74
CA GLY A 137 11.98 -8.61 -22.39
C GLY A 137 10.71 -7.82 -22.75
N ASN A 138 9.59 -8.03 -22.03
CA ASN A 138 8.30 -7.33 -22.19
C ASN A 138 8.35 -5.85 -21.76
N THR A 139 9.27 -5.09 -22.37
CA THR A 139 9.71 -3.76 -21.92
C THR A 139 8.57 -2.74 -21.92
N GLU A 140 7.66 -2.78 -22.91
CA GLU A 140 6.51 -1.86 -22.96
C GLU A 140 5.60 -2.01 -21.73
N ILE A 141 5.26 -3.24 -21.36
CA ILE A 141 4.38 -3.52 -20.21
C ILE A 141 5.09 -3.19 -18.89
N ILE A 142 6.39 -3.48 -18.79
CA ILE A 142 7.20 -3.14 -17.60
C ILE A 142 7.24 -1.61 -17.40
N ASN A 143 7.43 -0.85 -18.48
CA ASN A 143 7.41 0.61 -18.43
C ASN A 143 6.03 1.14 -18.05
N LEU A 144 4.96 0.59 -18.62
CA LEU A 144 3.59 0.93 -18.24
C LEU A 144 3.33 0.68 -16.74
N MET A 145 3.79 -0.46 -16.20
CA MET A 145 3.70 -0.77 -14.78
C MET A 145 4.50 0.24 -13.94
N ALA A 146 5.70 0.60 -14.37
CA ALA A 146 6.54 1.58 -13.67
C ALA A 146 5.90 2.98 -13.62
N ASP A 147 5.43 3.47 -14.77
CA ASP A 147 4.76 4.78 -14.88
C ASP A 147 3.49 4.83 -14.02
N TRP A 148 2.72 3.73 -14.04
CA TRP A 148 1.55 3.61 -13.18
C TRP A 148 1.91 3.64 -11.68
N ARG A 149 2.99 2.96 -11.25
CA ARG A 149 3.43 3.01 -9.84
C ARG A 149 3.80 4.43 -9.43
N LEU A 150 4.46 5.19 -10.29
CA LEU A 150 4.81 6.60 -10.02
C LEU A 150 3.54 7.44 -9.91
N PHE A 151 2.65 7.36 -10.90
CA PHE A 151 1.36 8.05 -10.90
C PHE A 151 0.56 7.75 -9.62
N ALA A 152 0.41 6.47 -9.27
CA ALA A 152 -0.37 6.04 -8.12
C ALA A 152 0.20 6.56 -6.80
N ARG A 153 1.53 6.52 -6.62
CA ARG A 153 2.19 7.06 -5.41
C ARG A 153 1.90 8.55 -5.25
N ASP A 154 2.00 9.33 -6.31
CA ASP A 154 1.70 10.76 -6.28
C ASP A 154 0.23 11.02 -5.94
N HIS A 155 -0.69 10.22 -6.48
CA HIS A 155 -2.13 10.38 -6.25
C HIS A 155 -2.56 9.92 -4.85
N PHE A 156 -1.95 8.86 -4.29
CA PHE A 156 -2.13 8.50 -2.89
C PHE A 156 -1.68 9.62 -1.95
N ASN A 157 -0.54 10.24 -2.23
CA ASN A 157 -0.04 11.37 -1.44
C ASN A 157 -0.92 12.62 -1.60
N LYS A 158 -1.38 12.92 -2.83
CA LYS A 158 -2.30 14.04 -3.12
C LYS A 158 -3.60 13.89 -2.33
N THR A 159 -4.23 12.72 -2.38
CA THR A 159 -5.51 12.48 -1.71
C THR A 159 -5.38 12.53 -0.18
N HIS A 160 -4.25 12.08 0.38
CA HIS A 160 -3.94 12.28 1.80
C HIS A 160 -3.83 13.76 2.20
N LYS A 161 -3.23 14.60 1.34
CA LYS A 161 -3.18 16.05 1.59
C LYS A 161 -4.57 16.67 1.49
N LEU A 162 -5.36 16.31 0.49
CA LEU A 162 -6.69 16.86 0.27
C LEU A 162 -7.69 16.49 1.39
N VAL A 163 -7.58 15.30 1.97
CA VAL A 163 -8.46 14.89 3.09
C VAL A 163 -8.04 15.49 4.44
N ASN A 164 -6.87 16.15 4.54
CA ASN A 164 -6.32 16.64 5.81
C ASN A 164 -7.31 17.52 6.61
N PRO A 165 -8.10 18.43 6.00
CA PRO A 165 -9.10 19.21 6.73
C PRO A 165 -10.14 18.35 7.46
N LEU A 166 -10.51 17.18 6.91
CA LEU A 166 -11.39 16.22 7.58
C LEU A 166 -10.71 15.60 8.80
N PHE A 167 -9.45 15.20 8.67
CA PHE A 167 -8.68 14.69 9.80
C PHE A 167 -8.43 15.75 10.86
N GLU A 168 -8.20 17.01 10.50
CA GLU A 168 -8.06 18.12 11.46
C GLU A 168 -9.35 18.32 12.28
N LYS A 169 -10.52 18.29 11.64
CA LYS A 169 -11.80 18.42 12.36
C LYS A 169 -12.02 17.25 13.31
N ILE A 170 -11.72 16.02 12.87
CA ILE A 170 -11.82 14.82 13.69
C ILE A 170 -10.82 14.90 14.86
N ALA A 171 -9.55 15.18 14.59
CA ALA A 171 -8.50 15.30 15.59
C ALA A 171 -8.86 16.32 16.67
N LYS A 172 -9.37 17.50 16.28
CA LYS A 172 -9.85 18.53 17.22
C LYS A 172 -10.94 18.00 18.15
N ARG A 173 -11.90 17.23 17.63
CA ARG A 173 -13.00 16.66 18.45
C ARG A 173 -12.54 15.54 19.36
N LEU A 174 -11.53 14.79 18.92
CA LEU A 174 -10.91 13.72 19.70
C LEU A 174 -9.86 14.24 20.70
N SER A 175 -9.54 15.54 20.70
CA SER A 175 -8.42 16.10 21.46
C SER A 175 -7.11 15.35 21.17
N LEU A 176 -6.86 15.08 19.88
CA LEU A 176 -5.68 14.44 19.32
C LEU A 176 -5.01 15.37 18.31
N SER A 177 -3.76 15.07 17.98
CA SER A 177 -3.11 15.57 16.77
C SER A 177 -3.61 14.82 15.53
N VAL A 178 -3.44 15.43 14.35
CA VAL A 178 -3.75 14.77 13.07
C VAL A 178 -2.92 13.50 12.89
N ASP A 179 -1.66 13.51 13.32
CA ASP A 179 -0.80 12.34 13.21
C ASP A 179 -1.29 11.20 14.12
N GLU A 180 -1.73 11.49 15.34
CA GLU A 180 -2.35 10.49 16.22
C GLU A 180 -3.61 9.86 15.60
N VAL A 181 -4.40 10.61 14.84
CA VAL A 181 -5.56 10.05 14.11
C VAL A 181 -5.12 9.03 13.07
N LYS A 182 -3.94 9.20 12.44
CA LYS A 182 -3.39 8.23 11.47
C LYS A 182 -2.87 6.94 12.11
N PHE A 183 -2.85 6.85 13.45
CA PHE A 183 -2.61 5.60 14.17
C PHE A 183 -3.91 4.82 14.42
N LEU A 184 -5.07 5.37 14.09
CA LEU A 184 -6.35 4.73 14.31
C LEU A 184 -6.74 3.84 13.14
N LYS A 185 -7.43 2.74 13.45
CA LYS A 185 -8.09 1.93 12.43
C LYS A 185 -9.34 2.68 11.94
N PRO A 186 -9.80 2.41 10.70
CA PRO A 186 -11.01 3.01 10.15
C PRO A 186 -12.19 3.06 11.12
N GLN A 187 -12.52 1.94 11.75
CA GLN A 187 -13.63 1.79 12.70
C GLN A 187 -13.45 2.55 14.02
N GLU A 188 -12.22 2.90 14.38
CA GLU A 188 -11.91 3.57 15.64
C GLU A 188 -11.99 5.08 15.54
N ILE A 189 -11.98 5.62 14.31
CA ILE A 189 -12.13 7.06 14.08
C ILE A 189 -13.57 7.53 14.36
N VAL A 190 -14.47 6.60 14.69
CA VAL A 190 -15.87 6.85 15.05
C VAL A 190 -16.14 6.59 16.55
N ASP A 191 -15.26 5.90 17.26
CA ASP A 191 -15.47 5.44 18.64
C ASP A 191 -14.51 6.13 19.64
N TYR A 192 -15.09 6.94 20.53
CA TYR A 192 -14.39 7.96 21.33
C TYR A 192 -13.70 7.41 22.60
N LEU A 193 -13.94 6.15 22.97
CA LEU A 193 -13.48 5.60 24.23
C LEU A 193 -12.11 4.88 24.09
N SER A 194 -11.16 5.24 24.96
CA SER A 194 -9.88 4.56 25.16
C SER A 194 -8.85 4.62 24.01
N ILE A 195 -8.92 5.67 23.16
CA ILE A 195 -8.07 5.81 21.97
C ILE A 195 -6.57 5.94 22.28
N LYS A 196 -6.19 6.68 23.34
CA LYS A 196 -4.77 6.98 23.65
C LYS A 196 -3.94 5.74 24.00
N ALA A 197 -4.53 4.75 24.69
CA ALA A 197 -3.83 3.50 24.99
C ALA A 197 -3.55 2.69 23.72
N LYS A 198 -4.51 2.64 22.78
CA LYS A 198 -4.36 1.96 21.50
C LYS A 198 -3.25 2.58 20.64
N ILE A 199 -3.19 3.91 20.56
CA ILE A 199 -2.13 4.63 19.84
C ILE A 199 -0.75 4.23 20.39
N ARG A 200 -0.59 4.20 21.73
CA ARG A 200 0.67 3.79 22.37
C ARG A 200 1.07 2.37 21.99
N ASN A 201 0.13 1.42 22.04
CA ASN A 201 0.40 0.02 21.71
C ASN A 201 0.83 -0.18 20.25
N ARG A 202 0.38 0.68 19.34
CA ARG A 202 0.75 0.63 17.91
C ARG A 202 2.13 1.19 17.61
N HIS A 203 2.83 1.74 18.60
CA HIS A 203 4.22 2.15 18.44
C HIS A 203 5.14 0.98 18.05
N ASN A 204 4.77 -0.23 18.51
CA ASN A 204 5.35 -1.50 18.10
C ASN A 204 4.20 -2.41 17.63
N CYS A 205 4.16 -2.73 16.34
CA CYS A 205 3.17 -3.65 15.79
C CYS A 205 3.70 -4.33 14.53
N TYR A 206 3.01 -5.37 14.10
CA TYR A 206 3.21 -5.91 12.76
C TYR A 206 1.88 -6.23 12.08
N PHE A 207 1.89 -6.09 10.76
CA PHE A 207 0.82 -6.46 9.85
C PHE A 207 1.29 -7.68 9.09
N MET A 208 0.49 -8.74 9.07
CA MET A 208 0.80 -9.97 8.35
C MET A 208 -0.36 -10.34 7.45
N PHE A 209 -0.07 -10.61 6.20
CA PHE A 209 -0.98 -11.21 5.25
C PHE A 209 -0.42 -12.58 4.95
N ASN A 210 -1.12 -13.61 5.40
CA ASN A 210 -0.68 -14.99 5.27
C ASN A 210 -1.87 -15.86 4.86
N GLU A 211 -1.71 -16.64 3.79
CA GLU A 211 -2.71 -17.60 3.30
C GLU A 211 -4.10 -16.96 3.10
N GLY A 212 -4.12 -15.75 2.54
CA GLY A 212 -5.37 -15.03 2.26
C GLY A 212 -5.98 -14.30 3.46
N LYS A 213 -5.34 -14.30 4.63
CA LYS A 213 -5.86 -13.67 5.85
C LYS A 213 -4.99 -12.52 6.32
N PHE A 214 -5.64 -11.43 6.74
CA PHE A 214 -4.98 -10.30 7.37
C PHE A 214 -4.98 -10.44 8.90
N GLU A 215 -3.80 -10.38 9.49
CA GLU A 215 -3.58 -10.27 10.93
C GLU A 215 -2.83 -8.99 11.29
N LEU A 216 -3.29 -8.30 12.35
CA LEU A 216 -2.59 -7.18 12.96
C LEU A 216 -2.34 -7.50 14.44
N LYS A 217 -1.08 -7.39 14.85
CA LYS A 217 -0.65 -7.63 16.23
C LYS A 217 -0.02 -6.37 16.79
N GLU A 218 -0.59 -5.91 17.90
CA GLU A 218 -0.24 -4.65 18.56
C GLU A 218 0.56 -4.94 19.83
N ASN A 219 1.54 -4.08 20.15
CA ASN A 219 2.47 -4.26 21.27
C ASN A 219 3.28 -5.56 21.22
N GLU A 220 3.56 -6.07 20.01
CA GLU A 220 4.38 -7.25 19.78
C GLU A 220 5.52 -6.92 18.81
N SER A 221 6.66 -7.61 18.99
CA SER A 221 7.78 -7.58 18.05
C SER A 221 7.84 -8.92 17.33
N TYR A 222 7.89 -8.89 16.00
CA TYR A 222 8.07 -10.09 15.20
C TYR A 222 9.57 -10.34 15.01
N VAL A 223 10.05 -11.53 15.38
CA VAL A 223 11.43 -11.94 15.14
C VAL A 223 11.49 -12.62 13.78
N ILE A 224 12.25 -12.02 12.86
CA ILE A 224 12.49 -12.60 11.54
C ILE A 224 13.84 -13.32 11.61
N GLU A 225 13.83 -14.62 11.33
CA GLU A 225 15.07 -15.36 11.10
C GLU A 225 15.62 -14.95 9.72
N GLU A 226 16.43 -13.89 9.69
CA GLU A 226 17.10 -13.44 8.47
C GLU A 226 18.22 -14.43 8.11
N PHE A 227 18.00 -15.25 7.08
CA PHE A 227 19.07 -16.01 6.45
C PHE A 227 19.83 -15.09 5.50
N PHE A 228 20.97 -14.58 5.96
CA PHE A 228 21.90 -13.83 5.11
C PHE A 228 22.50 -14.79 4.07
N SER A 229 22.11 -14.66 2.80
CA SER A 229 22.93 -15.19 1.73
C SER A 229 24.13 -14.25 1.56
N ASN A 230 25.35 -14.80 1.52
CA ASN A 230 26.57 -14.03 1.29
C ASN A 230 26.72 -13.54 -0.17
N GLU A 231 25.64 -13.54 -0.95
CA GLU A 231 25.66 -13.00 -2.30
C GLU A 231 25.46 -11.50 -2.27
N VAL A 232 26.55 -10.75 -2.46
CA VAL A 232 26.50 -9.34 -2.80
C VAL A 232 25.87 -9.20 -4.20
N LYS A 233 24.54 -9.10 -4.27
CA LYS A 233 23.85 -8.63 -5.48
C LYS A 233 24.08 -7.13 -5.60
N GLY A 234 25.14 -6.76 -6.33
CA GLY A 234 25.42 -5.37 -6.65
C GLY A 234 24.21 -4.71 -7.32
N ARG A 235 23.78 -3.55 -6.78
CA ARG A 235 22.82 -2.67 -7.47
C ARG A 235 23.52 -2.10 -8.70
N GLY A 236 23.38 -2.77 -9.84
CA GLY A 236 23.81 -2.28 -11.13
C GLY A 236 22.90 -1.14 -11.61
N THR A 237 23.13 0.08 -11.13
CA THR A 237 22.70 1.28 -11.85
C THR A 237 23.74 1.55 -12.95
N PHE A 238 23.33 1.32 -14.21
CA PHE A 238 24.06 1.57 -15.46
C PHE A 238 25.19 0.60 -15.85
N SER A 239 25.00 -0.12 -16.96
CA SER A 239 26.08 -0.69 -17.78
C SER A 239 26.45 0.30 -18.90
N ALA A 240 27.28 1.30 -18.57
CA ALA A 240 27.94 2.12 -19.59
C ALA A 240 29.37 1.58 -19.82
N LYS A 241 29.66 1.10 -21.03
CA LYS A 241 31.04 0.80 -21.46
C LYS A 241 31.76 2.12 -21.71
N TYR A 242 32.59 2.55 -20.77
CA TYR A 242 33.56 3.62 -21.01
C TYR A 242 34.87 3.00 -21.49
N SER A 243 35.22 3.24 -22.75
CA SER A 243 36.59 3.07 -23.24
C SER A 243 37.37 4.35 -22.90
N GLY A 244 38.14 4.31 -21.82
CA GLY A 244 39.03 5.41 -21.45
C GLY A 244 40.19 5.51 -22.46
N GLY A 245 40.38 6.70 -23.02
CA GLY A 245 41.55 7.04 -23.82
C GLY A 245 42.81 7.06 -22.95
N GLN A 246 43.88 6.48 -23.47
CA GLN A 246 45.21 6.51 -22.87
C GLN A 246 45.80 7.91 -23.00
N TRP A 247 46.37 8.41 -21.91
CA TRP A 247 47.40 9.47 -21.93
C TRP A 247 48.75 8.81 -21.72
#